data_AF-A0A923XNV4-F1
#
_entry.id   AF-A0A923XNV4-F1
#
_cell.length_a   1.000
_cell.length_b   1.000
_cell.length_c   1.000
_cell.angle_alpha   90.00
_cell.angle_beta   90.00
_cell.angle_gamma   90.00
#
_symmetry.space_group_name_H-M   'P 1'
#
loop_
_entity.id
_entity.type
_entity.pdbx_description
1 polymer ?
#
loop_
_entity_poly.entity_id
_entity_poly.type
_entity_poly.pdbx_seq_one_letter_code
_entity_poly.pdbx_strand_id
1 'polypeptide(L)' 'MTTTHRYPVPELSDLPEDIRAKVLEVQQKAGFIPNVFLAFARRPAEWRAFFAYHDAL' A
#
# COMPACT_ATOMS: atom_id res chain seq x y z
N MET A 1 -0.62 -23.99 -0.54
CA MET A 1 0.38 -23.43 0.40
C MET A 1 -0.12 -22.06 0.84
N THR A 2 -0.52 -21.89 2.09
CA THR A 2 -0.89 -20.57 2.62
C THR A 2 0.39 -19.78 2.87
N THR A 3 0.61 -18.71 2.10
CA THR A 3 1.73 -17.80 2.33
C THR A 3 1.53 -17.09 3.67
N THR A 4 2.19 -17.58 4.72
CA THR A 4 2.19 -16.92 6.02
C THR A 4 3.00 -15.64 5.93
N HIS A 5 2.32 -14.49 5.87
CA HIS A 5 2.99 -13.20 5.98
C HIS A 5 3.54 -13.03 7.40
N ARG A 6 4.81 -12.61 7.52
CA ARG A 6 5.44 -12.33 8.84
C ARG A 6 4.70 -11.26 9.62
N TYR A 7 3.94 -10.42 8.94
CA TYR A 7 3.13 -9.35 9.52
C TYR A 7 1.73 -9.37 8.90
N PRO A 8 0.68 -9.10 9.69
CA PRO A 8 -0.67 -9.00 9.16
C PRO A 8 -0.75 -7.82 8.19
N VAL A 9 -1.40 -8.06 7.05
CA VAL A 9 -1.72 -7.03 6.07
C VAL A 9 -3.07 -6.43 6.48
N PRO A 10 -3.18 -5.10 6.64
CA PRO A 10 -4.45 -4.47 6.96
C PRO A 10 -5.41 -4.56 5.76
N GLU A 11 -6.70 -4.66 6.07
CA GLU A 11 -7.76 -4.57 5.08
C GLU A 11 -7.78 -3.15 4.46
N LEU A 12 -8.07 -3.04 3.17
CA LEU A 12 -8.17 -1.74 2.47
C LEU A 12 -9.17 -0.77 3.11
N SER A 13 -10.20 -1.30 3.78
CA SER A 13 -11.23 -0.53 4.48
C SER A 13 -10.74 0.12 5.79
N ASP A 14 -9.68 -0.43 6.39
CA ASP A 14 -9.07 0.10 7.63
C ASP A 14 -8.03 1.21 7.33
N LEU A 15 -7.67 1.37 6.06
CA LEU A 15 -6.67 2.33 5.65
C LEU A 15 -7.23 3.76 5.56
N PRO A 16 -6.41 4.77 5.86
CA PRO A 16 -6.71 6.15 5.57
C PRO A 16 -7.10 6.35 4.10
N GLU A 17 -8.05 7.26 3.86
CA GLU A 17 -8.61 7.50 2.52
C GLU A 17 -7.55 7.89 1.49
N ASP A 18 -6.51 8.64 1.89
CA ASP A 18 -5.42 9.03 1.00
C ASP A 18 -4.61 7.83 0.47
N ILE A 19 -4.34 6.86 1.35
CA ILE A 19 -3.61 5.63 1.00
C ILE A 19 -4.50 4.77 0.09
N ARG A 20 -5.77 4.61 0.46
CA ARG A 20 -6.74 3.83 -0.33
C ARG A 20 -6.91 4.40 -1.73
N ALA A 21 -7.04 5.72 -1.86
CA ALA A 21 -7.15 6.39 -3.15
C ALA A 21 -5.91 6.14 -4.03
N LYS A 22 -4.69 6.22 -3.46
CA LYS A 22 -3.47 5.95 -4.22
C LYS A 22 -3.35 4.50 -4.65
N VAL A 23 -3.73 3.55 -3.78
CA VAL A 23 -3.74 2.12 -4.13
C VAL A 23 -4.69 1.84 -5.29
N LEU A 24 -5.89 2.42 -5.26
CA LEU A 24 -6.88 2.29 -6.34
C LEU A 24 -6.39 2.93 -7.64
N GLU A 25 -5.75 4.11 -7.57
CA GLU A 25 -5.14 4.74 -8.74
C GLU A 25 -4.08 3.85 -9.39
N VAL A 26 -3.18 3.27 -8.60
CA VAL A 26 -2.15 2.36 -9.10
C VAL A 26 -2.77 1.09 -9.67
N GLN A 27 -3.80 0.54 -9.02
CA GLN A 27 -4.52 -0.62 -9.54
C GLN A 27 -5.14 -0.34 -10.91
N GLN A 28 -5.76 0.82 -11.10
CA GLN A 28 -6.35 1.21 -12.39
C GLN A 28 -5.29 1.38 -13.48
N LYS A 29 -4.13 1.94 -13.14
CA LYS A 29 -3.04 2.18 -14.10
C LYS A 29 -2.25 0.91 -14.45
N ALA A 30 -1.93 0.08 -13.45
CA ALA A 30 -1.06 -1.09 -13.60
C ALA A 30 -1.82 -2.40 -13.82
N GLY A 31 -3.13 -2.44 -13.53
CA GLY A 31 -3.94 -3.65 -13.57
C GLY A 31 -3.77 -4.59 -12.37
N PHE A 32 -2.92 -4.23 -11.40
CA PHE A 32 -2.72 -4.96 -10.15
C PHE A 32 -2.24 -4.02 -9.03
N ILE A 33 -2.32 -4.47 -7.77
CA ILE A 33 -1.76 -3.76 -6.61
C ILE A 33 -0.38 -4.34 -6.29
N PRO A 34 0.70 -3.55 -6.33
CA PRO A 34 2.02 -4.05 -5.95
C PRO A 34 2.06 -4.42 -4.47
N ASN A 35 2.67 -5.57 -4.14
CA ASN A 35 2.76 -6.06 -2.76
C ASN A 35 3.40 -5.06 -1.78
N VAL A 36 4.28 -4.18 -2.26
CA VAL A 36 4.91 -3.13 -1.44
C VAL A 36 3.88 -2.15 -0.87
N PHE A 37 2.80 -1.84 -1.61
CA PHE A 37 1.74 -0.97 -1.10
C PHE A 37 1.04 -1.61 0.10
N LEU A 38 0.70 -2.89 -0.01
CA LEU A 38 0.01 -3.65 1.04
C LEU A 38 0.93 -3.91 2.25
N ALA A 39 2.21 -4.18 2.02
CA ALA A 39 3.18 -4.41 3.08
C ALA A 39 3.43 -3.17 3.96
N PHE A 40 3.45 -1.98 3.36
CA PHE A 40 3.62 -0.71 4.08
C PHE A 40 2.33 -0.12 4.62
N ALA A 41 1.16 -0.55 4.14
CA ALA A 41 -0.14 0.00 4.54
C ALA A 41 -0.40 -0.06 6.06
N ARG A 42 0.20 -1.02 6.77
CA ARG A 42 0.13 -1.15 8.25
C ARG A 42 0.81 0.00 9.02
N ARG A 43 1.63 0.80 8.32
CA ARG A 43 2.35 1.97 8.86
C ARG A 43 2.11 3.17 7.95
N PRO A 44 0.98 3.87 8.09
CA PRO A 44 0.59 4.98 7.21
C PRO A 44 1.64 6.10 7.12
N ALA A 45 2.32 6.41 8.21
CA ALA A 45 3.36 7.45 8.24
C ALA A 45 4.60 7.04 7.40
N GLU A 46 5.10 5.82 7.60
CA GLU A 46 6.22 5.28 6.81
C GLU A 46 5.84 5.08 5.34
N TRP A 47 4.60 4.64 5.06
CA TRP A 47 4.08 4.54 3.70
C TRP A 47 4.16 5.91 3.01
N ARG A 48 3.64 6.97 3.63
CA ARG A 48 3.66 8.32 3.05
C ARG A 48 5.09 8.82 2.81
N ALA A 49 5.99 8.63 3.78
CA ALA A 49 7.38 9.04 3.63
C ALA A 49 8.08 8.30 2.49
N PHE A 50 7.85 6.99 2.36
CA PHE A 50 8.43 6.17 1.29
C PHE A 50 7.94 6.61 -0.09
N PHE A 51 6.63 6.76 -0.25
CA PHE A 51 6.05 7.13 -1.55
C PHE A 51 6.28 8.59 -1.92
N ALA A 52 6.35 9.51 -0.95
CA ALA A 52 6.77 10.89 -1.21
C ALA A 52 8.21 10.96 -1.74
N TYR A 53 9.12 10.12 -1.20
CA TYR A 53 10.48 10.04 -1.70
C TYR A 53 10.54 9.40 -3.10
N HIS A 54 9.75 8.35 -3.37
CA HIS A 54 9.68 7.72 -4.69
C HIS A 54 9.06 8.64 -5.76
N ASP A 55 8.07 9.46 -5.41
CA ASP A 55 7.45 10.42 -6.34
C ASP A 55 8.41 11.55 -6.75
N ALA A 56 9.37 11.88 -5.88
CA ALA A 56 10.38 12.90 -6.14
C ALA A 56 11.58 12.42 -6.98
N LEU A 57 11.62 11.13 -7.36
CA LEU A 57 12.66 10.49 -8.18
C LEU A 57 12.15 10.22 -9.61
#